data_AF-A0A1M6IRE8-F1
#
_entry.id   AF-A0A1M6IRE8-F1
#
_cell.length_a   1.000
_cell.length_b   1.000
_cell.length_c   1.000
_cell.angle_alpha   90.00
_cell.angle_beta   90.00
_cell.angle_gamma   90.00
#
_symmetry.space_group_name_H-M   'P 1'
#
loop_
_entity.id
_entity.type
_entity.pdbx_description
1 polymer ?
#
loop_
_entity_poly.entity_id
_entity_poly.type
_entity_poly.pdbx_seq_one_letter_code
_entity_poly.pdbx_strand_id
1 'polypeptide(L)'
;MDKKKFKILAIVDAVLIVALFVVMFTLKGQYNEQAQTSVKEQVGAYQTTANGMLQDVWKSVDQNGMAWKLVYVTLTGDKTEASFDAAVKAIEEDKAAREKQLFYAFTAAGIPPKVQNDINEKGGLAESFVIKNEKGAKEVACGKNCSISFTFAKGKLKNVDYKALVEYNIAEQFKLEAPAAYHFE
;
A
#
# COMPACT_ATOMS: atom_id res chain seq x y z
N MET A 1 12.98 -58.07 -48.35
CA MET A 1 13.25 -56.62 -48.27
C MET A 1 14.76 -56.40 -48.27
N ASP A 2 15.28 -55.55 -49.15
CA ASP A 2 16.74 -55.34 -49.30
C ASP A 2 17.34 -54.76 -48.00
N LYS A 3 18.40 -55.39 -47.46
CA LYS A 3 19.07 -54.98 -46.22
C LYS A 3 19.55 -53.52 -46.27
N LYS A 4 19.85 -52.97 -47.45
CA LYS A 4 20.19 -51.55 -47.61
C LYS A 4 18.98 -50.63 -47.38
N LYS A 5 17.81 -51.00 -47.92
CA LYS A 5 16.56 -50.23 -47.75
C LYS A 5 16.08 -50.25 -46.30
N PHE A 6 16.21 -51.38 -45.59
CA PHE A 6 15.86 -51.47 -44.17
C PHE A 6 16.80 -50.64 -43.28
N LYS A 7 18.11 -50.63 -43.55
CA LYS A 7 19.07 -49.77 -42.82
C LYS A 7 18.80 -48.28 -43.05
N ILE A 8 18.45 -47.88 -44.27
CA ILE A 8 18.10 -46.48 -44.58
C ILE A 8 16.80 -46.08 -43.84
N LEU A 9 15.77 -46.92 -43.87
CA LEU A 9 14.52 -46.70 -43.13
C LEU A 9 14.76 -46.58 -41.62
N ALA A 10 15.57 -47.46 -41.03
CA ALA A 10 15.89 -47.41 -39.60
C ALA A 10 16.70 -46.16 -39.20
N ILE A 11 17.59 -45.67 -40.05
CA ILE A 11 18.35 -44.43 -39.81
C ILE A 11 17.43 -43.21 -39.90
N VAL A 12 16.54 -43.17 -40.90
CA VAL A 12 15.58 -42.06 -41.06
C VAL A 12 14.62 -42.00 -39.87
N ASP A 13 14.14 -43.14 -39.40
CA ASP A 13 13.23 -43.23 -38.24
C ASP A 13 13.92 -42.80 -36.94
N ALA A 14 15.17 -43.21 -36.72
CA ALA A 14 15.96 -42.76 -35.59
C ALA A 14 16.22 -41.24 -35.59
N VAL A 15 16.48 -40.65 -36.77
CA VAL A 15 16.68 -39.20 -36.92
C VAL A 15 15.38 -38.43 -36.63
N LEU A 16 14.24 -38.93 -37.10
CA LEU A 16 12.93 -38.32 -36.83
C LEU A 16 12.56 -38.36 -35.35
N ILE A 17 12.83 -39.47 -34.67
CA ILE A 17 12.59 -39.61 -33.22
C ILE A 17 13.47 -38.63 -32.44
N VAL A 18 14.76 -38.53 -32.76
CA VAL A 18 15.67 -37.57 -32.10
C VAL A 18 15.24 -36.13 -32.36
N ALA A 19 14.82 -35.78 -33.58
CA ALA A 19 14.31 -34.45 -33.89
C ALA A 19 13.02 -34.13 -33.10
N LEU A 20 12.09 -35.08 -32.97
CA LEU A 20 10.89 -34.94 -32.14
C LEU A 20 11.21 -34.75 -30.66
N PHE A 21 12.19 -35.48 -30.12
CA PHE A 21 12.66 -35.27 -28.75
C PHE A 21 13.25 -33.87 -28.56
N VAL A 22 14.11 -33.41 -29.49
CA VAL A 22 14.70 -32.06 -29.42
C VAL A 22 13.61 -30.98 -29.46
N VAL A 23 12.59 -31.13 -30.31
CA VAL A 23 11.44 -30.21 -30.39
C VAL A 23 10.60 -30.24 -29.10
N MET A 24 10.34 -31.43 -28.53
CA MET A 24 9.62 -31.54 -27.25
C MET A 24 10.39 -30.89 -26.09
N PHE A 25 11.72 -31.07 -26.03
CA PHE A 25 12.54 -30.46 -24.98
C PHE A 25 12.68 -28.94 -25.14
N THR A 26 12.78 -28.43 -26.36
CA THR A 26 12.81 -26.97 -26.62
C THR A 26 11.48 -26.31 -26.31
N LEU A 27 10.35 -26.89 -26.73
CA LEU A 27 9.03 -26.41 -26.35
C LEU A 27 8.86 -26.43 -24.83
N LYS A 28 9.20 -27.54 -24.15
CA LYS A 28 9.10 -27.63 -22.69
C LYS A 28 9.97 -26.61 -21.95
N GLY A 29 11.17 -26.30 -22.47
CA GLY A 29 12.03 -25.25 -21.94
C GLY A 29 11.41 -23.86 -22.06
N GLN A 30 10.91 -23.52 -23.26
CA GLN A 30 10.25 -22.24 -23.52
C GLN A 30 8.97 -22.06 -22.70
N TYR A 31 8.14 -23.10 -22.57
CA TYR A 31 6.95 -23.08 -21.71
C TYR A 31 7.29 -22.86 -20.23
N ASN A 32 8.39 -23.44 -19.73
CA ASN A 32 8.80 -23.24 -18.34
C ASN A 32 9.35 -21.83 -18.12
N GLU A 33 10.10 -21.27 -19.07
CA GLU A 33 10.58 -19.88 -19.01
C GLU A 33 9.44 -18.87 -19.13
N GLN A 34 8.48 -19.08 -20.03
CA GLN A 34 7.28 -18.24 -20.17
C GLN A 34 6.41 -18.31 -18.91
N ALA A 35 6.17 -19.51 -18.37
CA ALA A 35 5.42 -19.68 -17.12
C ALA A 35 6.11 -18.99 -15.95
N GLN A 36 7.44 -19.12 -15.81
CA GLN A 36 8.18 -18.43 -14.75
C GLN A 36 8.21 -16.92 -14.95
N THR A 37 8.23 -16.43 -16.18
CA THR A 37 8.23 -15.00 -16.51
C THR A 37 6.85 -14.39 -16.21
N SER A 38 5.78 -14.99 -16.72
CA SER A 38 4.38 -14.59 -16.42
C SER A 38 4.09 -14.63 -14.92
N VAL A 39 4.55 -15.67 -14.21
CA VAL A 39 4.43 -15.73 -12.74
C VAL A 39 5.23 -14.62 -12.06
N LYS A 40 6.48 -14.35 -12.46
CA LYS A 40 7.30 -13.27 -11.88
C LYS A 40 6.70 -11.90 -12.13
N GLU A 41 6.18 -11.65 -13.33
CA GLU A 41 5.56 -10.37 -13.70
C GLU A 41 4.25 -10.15 -12.94
N GLN A 42 3.36 -11.15 -12.90
CA GLN A 42 2.10 -11.04 -12.15
C GLN A 42 2.31 -10.96 -10.64
N VAL A 43 3.20 -11.79 -10.07
CA VAL A 43 3.53 -11.74 -8.63
C VAL A 43 4.23 -10.41 -8.30
N GLY A 44 5.12 -9.92 -9.17
CA GLY A 44 5.78 -8.63 -9.00
C GLY A 44 4.81 -7.45 -9.04
N ALA A 45 3.84 -7.45 -9.97
CA ALA A 45 2.80 -6.44 -10.06
C ALA A 45 1.87 -6.46 -8.84
N TYR A 46 1.44 -7.64 -8.40
CA TYR A 46 0.63 -7.80 -7.19
C TYR A 46 1.39 -7.36 -5.94
N GLN A 47 2.66 -7.74 -5.80
CA GLN A 47 3.50 -7.33 -4.68
C GLN A 47 3.71 -5.81 -4.65
N THR A 48 3.88 -5.18 -5.81
CA THR A 48 3.97 -3.72 -5.92
C THR A 48 2.68 -3.06 -5.45
N THR A 49 1.53 -3.56 -5.89
CA THR A 49 0.20 -3.07 -5.49
C THR A 49 -0.05 -3.24 -3.99
N ALA A 50 0.27 -4.43 -3.46
CA ALA A 50 0.15 -4.74 -2.03
C ALA A 50 1.04 -3.84 -1.18
N ASN A 51 2.30 -3.63 -1.59
CA ASN A 51 3.23 -2.74 -0.89
C ASN A 51 2.78 -1.28 -0.93
N GLY A 52 2.27 -0.80 -2.07
CA GLY A 52 1.73 0.56 -2.19
C GLY A 52 0.53 0.77 -1.26
N MET A 53 -0.40 -0.19 -1.23
CA MET A 53 -1.54 -0.13 -0.31
C MET A 53 -1.09 -0.16 1.16
N LEU A 54 -0.10 -0.98 1.54
CA LEU A 54 0.44 -0.99 2.91
C LEU A 54 1.05 0.37 3.30
N GLN A 55 1.72 1.05 2.37
CA GLN A 55 2.22 2.41 2.59
C GLN A 55 1.08 3.42 2.75
N ASP A 56 0.00 3.30 1.97
CA ASP A 56 -1.17 4.18 2.11
C ASP A 56 -1.89 3.95 3.45
N VAL A 57 -2.00 2.69 3.90
CA VAL A 57 -2.55 2.34 5.22
C VAL A 57 -1.68 2.98 6.30
N TRP A 58 -0.36 2.83 6.20
CA TRP A 58 0.61 3.41 7.14
C TRP A 58 0.44 4.93 7.28
N LYS A 59 0.43 5.65 6.15
CA LYS A 59 0.19 7.11 6.15
C LYS A 59 -1.18 7.49 6.67
N SER A 60 -2.20 6.67 6.39
CA SER A 60 -3.56 6.94 6.86
C SER A 60 -3.72 6.75 8.36
N VAL A 61 -3.04 5.75 8.95
CA VAL A 61 -3.02 5.55 10.41
C VAL A 61 -2.28 6.70 11.09
N ASP A 62 -1.18 7.18 10.52
CA ASP A 62 -0.47 8.36 11.01
C ASP A 62 -1.35 9.62 10.96
N GLN A 63 -2.01 9.89 9.82
CA GLN A 63 -2.99 10.99 9.71
C GLN A 63 -4.14 10.87 10.70
N ASN A 64 -4.65 9.65 10.91
CA ASN A 64 -5.70 9.40 11.89
C ASN A 64 -5.24 9.75 13.31
N GLY A 65 -4.03 9.34 13.69
CA GLY A 65 -3.43 9.67 14.98
C GLY A 65 -3.22 11.18 15.16
N MET A 66 -2.71 11.87 14.14
CA MET A 66 -2.54 13.32 14.13
C MET A 66 -3.89 14.04 14.29
N ALA A 67 -4.91 13.62 13.56
CA ALA A 67 -6.25 14.19 13.62
C ALA A 67 -6.88 14.02 15.02
N TRP A 68 -6.78 12.84 15.63
CA TRP A 68 -7.24 12.61 17.00
C TRP A 68 -6.51 13.49 18.02
N LYS A 69 -5.18 13.61 17.90
CA LYS A 69 -4.38 14.48 18.77
C LYS A 69 -4.79 15.95 18.61
N LEU A 70 -5.02 16.41 17.38
CA LEU A 70 -5.47 17.77 17.11
C LEU A 70 -6.86 18.03 17.68
N VAL A 71 -7.82 17.12 17.47
CA VAL A 71 -9.17 17.22 18.04
C VAL A 71 -9.10 17.33 19.57
N TYR A 72 -8.34 16.45 20.22
CA TYR A 72 -8.17 16.48 21.66
C TYR A 72 -7.61 17.83 22.14
N VAL A 73 -6.45 18.24 21.61
CA VAL A 73 -5.77 19.49 22.03
C VAL A 73 -6.66 20.71 21.78
N THR A 74 -7.38 20.75 20.67
CA THR A 74 -8.26 21.88 20.30
C THR A 74 -9.51 21.95 21.18
N LEU A 75 -10.04 20.81 21.63
CA LEU A 75 -11.23 20.77 22.49
C LEU A 75 -10.91 21.02 23.97
N THR A 76 -9.75 20.55 24.45
CA THR A 76 -9.35 20.67 25.86
C THR A 76 -8.48 21.90 26.16
N GLY A 77 -7.82 22.46 25.15
CA GLY A 77 -6.87 23.57 25.27
C GLY A 77 -7.47 24.94 24.97
N ASP A 78 -6.60 25.89 24.64
CA ASP A 78 -7.03 27.21 24.17
C ASP A 78 -7.73 27.10 22.81
N LYS A 79 -8.88 27.76 22.72
CA LYS A 79 -9.80 27.69 21.58
C LYS A 79 -9.50 28.77 20.54
N THR A 80 -8.34 29.39 20.57
CA THR A 80 -7.97 30.41 19.57
C THR A 80 -7.47 29.76 18.29
N GLU A 81 -7.64 30.45 17.17
CA GLU A 81 -7.10 30.03 15.86
C GLU A 81 -5.56 29.93 15.90
N ALA A 82 -4.90 30.82 16.65
CA ALA A 82 -3.45 30.78 16.85
C ALA A 82 -2.98 29.52 17.59
N SER A 83 -3.71 29.09 18.64
CA SER A 83 -3.41 27.84 19.34
C SER A 83 -3.65 26.61 18.48
N PHE A 84 -4.66 26.64 17.61
CA PHE A 84 -4.88 25.59 16.61
C PHE A 84 -3.69 25.47 15.65
N ASP A 85 -3.24 26.58 15.05
CA ASP A 85 -2.12 26.59 14.12
C ASP A 85 -0.82 26.11 14.80
N ALA A 86 -0.60 26.52 16.06
CA ALA A 86 0.53 26.05 16.86
C ALA A 86 0.44 24.54 17.15
N ALA A 87 -0.75 24.02 17.44
CA ALA A 87 -0.96 22.59 17.68
C ALA A 87 -0.72 21.76 16.41
N VAL A 88 -1.20 22.21 15.25
CA VAL A 88 -0.91 21.58 13.96
C VAL A 88 0.60 21.45 13.76
N LYS A 89 1.33 22.57 13.88
CA LYS A 89 2.78 22.59 13.69
C LYS A 89 3.50 21.66 14.67
N ALA A 90 3.14 21.72 15.96
CA ALA A 90 3.73 20.87 16.98
C ALA A 90 3.49 19.38 16.72
N ILE A 91 2.33 19.01 16.18
CA ILE A 91 2.02 17.63 15.81
C ILE A 91 2.86 17.19 14.61
N GLU A 92 2.94 18.00 13.55
CA GLU A 92 3.71 17.66 12.34
C GLU A 92 5.21 17.51 12.62
N GLU A 93 5.77 18.39 13.46
CA GLU A 93 7.20 18.41 13.81
C GLU A 93 7.61 17.29 14.77
N ASP A 94 6.68 16.74 15.56
CA ASP A 94 6.93 15.66 16.52
C ASP A 94 6.97 14.27 15.84
N LYS A 95 7.90 14.13 14.90
CA LYS A 95 8.09 12.92 14.09
C LYS A 95 8.33 11.67 14.96
N ALA A 96 9.12 11.81 16.02
CA ALA A 96 9.46 10.69 16.90
C ALA A 96 8.22 10.15 17.64
N ALA A 97 7.34 11.02 18.16
CA ALA A 97 6.10 10.55 18.78
C ALA A 97 5.14 9.93 17.77
N ARG A 98 5.07 10.49 16.56
CA ARG A 98 4.26 9.96 15.46
C ARG A 98 4.69 8.56 15.06
N GLU A 99 5.98 8.36 14.80
CA GLU A 99 6.55 7.03 14.52
C GLU A 99 6.25 6.06 15.67
N LYS A 100 6.52 6.45 16.92
CA LYS A 100 6.26 5.60 18.08
C LYS A 100 4.80 5.16 18.16
N GLN A 101 3.85 6.07 17.94
CA GLN A 101 2.42 5.77 17.96
C GLN A 101 2.03 4.82 16.82
N LEU A 102 2.62 5.00 15.64
CA LEU A 102 2.37 4.18 14.48
C LEU A 102 2.86 2.74 14.69
N PHE A 103 4.11 2.58 15.14
CA PHE A 103 4.67 1.27 15.49
C PHE A 103 3.88 0.57 16.60
N TYR A 104 3.37 1.32 17.59
CA TYR A 104 2.50 0.77 18.61
C TYR A 104 1.18 0.23 18.02
N ALA A 105 0.53 1.01 17.16
CA ALA A 105 -0.72 0.60 16.50
C ALA A 105 -0.53 -0.68 15.65
N PHE A 106 0.54 -0.74 14.86
CA PHE A 106 0.83 -1.90 14.01
C PHE A 106 1.26 -3.13 14.83
N THR A 107 1.98 -2.93 15.94
CA THR A 107 2.31 -4.02 16.89
C THR A 107 1.05 -4.57 17.55
N ALA A 108 0.12 -3.70 17.97
CA ALA A 108 -1.17 -4.11 18.53
C ALA A 108 -2.03 -4.87 17.51
N ALA A 109 -1.89 -4.57 16.22
CA ALA A 109 -2.51 -5.30 15.12
C ALA A 109 -1.77 -6.62 14.76
N GLY A 110 -0.72 -6.99 15.49
CA GLY A 110 0.03 -8.22 15.28
C GLY A 110 1.00 -8.19 14.09
N ILE A 111 1.30 -7.01 13.55
CA ILE A 111 2.23 -6.87 12.41
C ILE A 111 3.67 -7.04 12.89
N PRO A 112 4.49 -7.91 12.28
CA PRO A 112 5.87 -8.12 12.72
C PRO A 112 6.76 -6.88 12.55
N PRO A 113 7.74 -6.62 13.45
CA PRO A 113 8.60 -5.44 13.38
C PRO A 113 9.35 -5.26 12.05
N LYS A 114 9.79 -6.38 11.43
CA LYS A 114 10.45 -6.35 10.13
C LYS A 114 9.57 -5.71 9.05
N VAL A 115 8.29 -6.09 9.00
CA VAL A 115 7.33 -5.55 8.02
C VAL A 115 7.08 -4.08 8.28
N GLN A 116 6.97 -3.68 9.55
CA GLN A 116 6.80 -2.27 9.92
C GLN A 116 8.01 -1.42 9.49
N ASN A 117 9.24 -1.91 9.73
CA ASN A 117 10.47 -1.25 9.29
C ASN A 117 10.53 -1.11 7.76
N ASP A 118 10.24 -2.19 7.02
CA ASP A 118 10.24 -2.20 5.56
C ASP A 118 9.23 -1.18 4.98
N ILE A 119 8.06 -1.04 5.61
CA ILE A 119 7.04 -0.04 5.23
C ILE A 119 7.54 1.36 5.59
N ASN A 120 8.09 1.57 6.79
CA ASN A 120 8.54 2.89 7.23
C ASN A 120 9.69 3.43 6.37
N GLU A 121 10.68 2.60 6.04
CA GLU A 121 11.82 2.97 5.19
C GLU A 121 11.39 3.45 3.79
N LYS A 122 10.28 2.91 3.26
CA LYS A 122 9.79 3.24 1.92
C LYS A 122 8.68 4.29 1.89
N GLY A 123 7.78 4.22 2.86
CA GLY A 123 6.57 5.05 2.93
C GLY A 123 6.77 6.33 3.72
N GLY A 124 7.54 6.26 4.82
CA GLY A 124 7.70 7.35 5.77
C GLY A 124 6.39 7.80 6.42
N LEU A 125 6.47 8.87 7.20
CA LEU A 125 5.31 9.56 7.77
C LEU A 125 4.56 10.37 6.71
N ALA A 126 3.30 10.71 6.97
CA ALA A 126 2.58 11.69 6.16
C ALA A 126 3.25 13.07 6.27
N GLU A 127 3.39 13.80 5.17
CA GLU A 127 4.10 15.08 5.17
C GLU A 127 3.32 16.18 5.89
N SER A 128 2.01 16.29 5.60
CA SER A 128 1.07 17.16 6.26
C SER A 128 -0.31 16.51 6.33
N PHE A 129 -1.14 17.03 7.21
CA PHE A 129 -2.54 16.64 7.35
C PHE A 129 -3.50 17.82 7.21
N VAL A 130 -3.04 19.06 6.96
CA VAL A 130 -3.95 20.17 6.66
C VAL A 130 -4.31 20.17 5.18
N ILE A 131 -5.59 20.08 4.88
CA ILE A 131 -6.11 20.07 3.50
C ILE A 131 -6.55 21.48 3.08
N LYS A 132 -7.20 22.22 3.98
CA LYS A 132 -7.60 23.61 3.74
C LYS A 132 -7.32 24.47 4.96
N ASN A 133 -6.78 25.65 4.70
CA ASN A 133 -6.44 26.64 5.72
C ASN A 133 -7.01 28.01 5.32
N GLU A 134 -8.32 28.16 5.46
CA GLU A 134 -9.02 29.41 5.14
C GLU A 134 -9.41 30.14 6.42
N LYS A 135 -9.72 31.44 6.31
CA LYS A 135 -10.12 32.24 7.47
C LYS A 135 -11.50 31.77 7.96
N GLY A 136 -11.54 31.24 9.18
CA GLY A 136 -12.78 30.76 9.79
C GLY A 136 -13.14 29.30 9.50
N ALA A 137 -12.46 28.61 8.58
CA ALA A 137 -12.66 27.19 8.30
C ALA A 137 -11.33 26.50 8.01
N LYS A 138 -11.01 25.46 8.79
CA LYS A 138 -9.83 24.61 8.60
C LYS A 138 -10.30 23.19 8.33
N GLU A 139 -9.79 22.56 7.29
CA GLU A 139 -10.01 21.14 7.01
C GLU A 139 -8.71 20.37 7.17
N VAL A 140 -8.76 19.24 7.86
CA VAL A 140 -7.61 18.36 8.03
C VAL A 140 -7.96 16.92 7.64
N ALA A 141 -6.99 16.20 7.10
CA ALA A 141 -7.06 14.80 6.75
C ALA A 141 -7.08 13.95 8.02
N CYS A 142 -7.94 12.93 8.04
CA CYS A 142 -7.98 11.90 9.07
C CYS A 142 -7.63 10.49 8.55
N GLY A 143 -7.12 10.43 7.31
CA GLY A 143 -6.79 9.21 6.58
C GLY A 143 -7.29 9.29 5.13
N LYS A 144 -7.11 8.20 4.37
CA LYS A 144 -7.60 8.10 2.98
C LYS A 144 -9.11 8.35 2.91
N ASN A 145 -9.51 9.29 2.04
CA ASN A 145 -10.90 9.72 1.86
C ASN A 145 -11.59 10.22 3.14
N CYS A 146 -10.82 10.69 4.14
CA CYS A 146 -11.33 11.16 5.41
C CYS A 146 -10.86 12.60 5.66
N SER A 147 -11.81 13.50 5.97
CA SER A 147 -11.51 14.83 6.46
C SER A 147 -12.42 15.23 7.62
N ILE A 148 -11.90 16.10 8.50
CA ILE A 148 -12.65 16.75 9.57
C ILE A 148 -12.50 18.26 9.44
N SER A 149 -13.44 19.01 10.02
CA SER A 149 -13.44 20.47 9.93
C SER A 149 -13.47 21.16 11.28
N PHE A 150 -12.76 22.29 11.35
CA PHE A 150 -12.72 23.20 12.49
C PHE A 150 -13.24 24.56 12.04
N THR A 151 -14.29 25.05 12.69
CA THR A 151 -14.89 26.35 12.37
C THR A 151 -14.52 27.38 13.43
N PHE A 152 -13.98 28.51 13.01
CA PHE A 152 -13.62 29.63 13.85
C PHE A 152 -14.48 30.85 13.53
N ALA A 153 -14.99 31.53 14.56
CA ALA A 153 -15.64 32.82 14.41
C ALA A 153 -15.00 33.83 15.34
N LYS A 154 -14.58 34.97 14.79
CA LYS A 154 -13.83 36.01 15.52
C LYS A 154 -12.57 35.46 16.22
N GLY A 155 -11.85 34.56 15.53
CA GLY A 155 -10.60 33.96 16.01
C GLY A 155 -10.76 32.92 17.12
N LYS A 156 -11.99 32.50 17.45
CA LYS A 156 -12.28 31.48 18.45
C LYS A 156 -13.04 30.31 17.84
N LEU A 157 -12.73 29.10 18.29
CA LEU A 157 -13.37 27.86 17.89
C LEU A 157 -14.85 27.90 18.24
N LYS A 158 -15.68 27.64 17.23
CA LYS A 158 -17.13 27.53 17.36
C LYS A 158 -17.61 26.10 17.24
N ASN A 159 -17.05 25.36 16.31
CA ASN A 159 -17.46 23.99 16.03
C ASN A 159 -16.26 23.15 15.60
N VAL A 160 -16.34 21.86 15.91
CA VAL A 160 -15.46 20.82 15.36
C VAL A 160 -16.37 19.73 14.83
N ASP A 161 -16.37 19.51 13.52
CA ASP A 161 -17.01 18.36 12.92
C ASP A 161 -15.97 17.26 12.73
N TYR A 162 -15.94 16.33 13.69
CA TYR A 162 -15.05 15.18 13.71
C TYR A 162 -15.80 13.85 13.55
N LYS A 163 -17.06 13.88 13.08
CA LYS A 163 -17.87 12.67 12.94
C LYS A 163 -17.20 11.63 12.03
N ALA A 164 -16.64 12.10 10.90
CA ALA A 164 -15.92 11.25 9.96
C ALA A 164 -14.73 10.52 10.60
N LEU A 165 -14.07 11.14 11.60
CA LEU A 165 -12.95 10.52 12.32
C LEU A 165 -13.41 9.39 13.25
N VAL A 166 -14.59 9.52 13.87
CA VAL A 166 -15.19 8.48 14.72
C VAL A 166 -15.67 7.30 13.89
N GLU A 167 -16.26 7.57 12.73
CA GLU A 167 -16.81 6.57 11.82
C GLU A 167 -15.75 5.96 10.89
N TYR A 168 -14.51 6.44 10.95
CA TYR A 168 -13.45 6.03 10.04
C TYR A 168 -13.07 4.56 10.24
N ASN A 169 -13.47 3.72 9.28
CA ASN A 169 -13.08 2.31 9.22
C ASN A 169 -11.95 2.11 8.20
N ILE A 170 -10.72 1.94 8.68
CA ILE A 170 -9.54 1.72 7.83
C ILE A 170 -9.73 0.48 6.93
N ALA A 171 -10.33 -0.60 7.43
CA ALA A 171 -10.46 -1.83 6.66
C ALA A 171 -11.37 -1.68 5.43
N GLU A 172 -12.31 -0.73 5.46
CA GLU A 172 -13.20 -0.47 4.33
C GLU A 172 -12.55 0.39 3.24
N GLN A 173 -11.54 1.19 3.61
CA GLN A 173 -10.84 2.11 2.69
C GLN A 173 -9.71 1.43 1.91
N PHE A 174 -9.24 0.28 2.39
CA PHE A 174 -8.11 -0.43 1.82
C PHE A 174 -8.51 -1.85 1.45
N LYS A 175 -8.80 -2.04 0.16
CA LYS A 175 -9.12 -3.34 -0.42
C LYS A 175 -8.04 -3.72 -1.41
N LEU A 176 -7.50 -4.92 -1.25
CA LEU A 176 -6.65 -5.55 -2.24
C LEU A 176 -7.51 -6.54 -3.00
N GLU A 177 -7.65 -6.33 -4.30
CA GLU A 177 -8.28 -7.32 -5.15
C GLU A 177 -7.34 -8.53 -5.28
N ALA A 178 -7.95 -9.71 -5.43
CA ALA A 178 -7.18 -10.92 -5.70
C ALA A 178 -6.34 -10.72 -6.97
N PRO A 179 -5.12 -11.28 -7.05
CA PRO A 179 -4.34 -11.22 -8.27
C PRO A 179 -5.14 -11.83 -9.43
N ALA A 180 -4.98 -11.25 -10.62
CA ALA A 180 -5.60 -11.78 -11.83
C ALA A 180 -5.22 -13.24 -12.05
N ALA A 181 -6.08 -14.02 -12.72
CA ALA A 181 -5.75 -15.39 -13.08
C ALA A 181 -4.48 -15.43 -13.93
N TYR A 182 -3.66 -16.45 -13.74
CA TYR A 182 -2.47 -16.65 -14.56
C TYR A 182 -2.87 -16.84 -16.02
N HIS A 183 -2.33 -16.01 -16.89
CA HIS A 183 -2.45 -16.15 -18.33
C HIS A 183 -1.11 -16.69 -18.85
N PHE A 184 -1.15 -17.91 -19.37
CA PHE A 184 -0.03 -18.53 -20.08
C PHE A 184 -0.32 -18.36 -21.58
N GLU A 185 0.35 -17.40 -22.22
CA GLU A 185 0.36 -17.24 -23.69
C GLU A 185 1.70 -17.69 -24.27
#